data_AF-A0A1L3FP13-F1
#
_entry.id   AF-A0A1L3FP13-F1
#
_cell.length_a   1.000
_cell.length_b   1.000
_cell.length_c   1.000
_cell.angle_alpha   90.00
_cell.angle_beta   90.00
_cell.angle_gamma   90.00
#
_symmetry.space_group_name_H-M   'P 1'
#
loop_
_entity.id
_entity.type
_entity.pdbx_description
1 polymer ?
#
loop_
_entity_poly.entity_id
_entity_poly.type
_entity_poly.pdbx_seq_one_letter_code
_entity_poly.pdbx_strand_id
1 'polypeptide(L)'
;MDPWFELMKRHARDILPVRDGESFDDYRERMTQALTPSQRAMLAAEAWAEARQAYKSSVARRRLWIAAARLAFDPGPRCPCSVCGQYESITEAHHIYPLALQFDAGEPEAIQESCWLCPTHHRLMHEIIEALIEIRQPRLEGVPFEERDRLDKIGVRFVHLWRRAQLQDRSLLKSA
;
A
#
# COMPACT_ATOMS: atom_id res chain seq x y z
N MET A 1 -14.64 -8.06 -8.01
CA MET A 1 -15.87 -7.28 -7.98
C MET A 1 -15.44 -5.83 -7.99
N ASP A 2 -15.94 -5.04 -8.94
CA ASP A 2 -15.51 -3.66 -9.15
C ASP A 2 -16.00 -2.75 -7.99
N PRO A 3 -15.11 -2.08 -7.25
CA PRO A 3 -15.49 -1.18 -6.14
C PRO A 3 -16.40 -0.04 -6.58
N TRP A 4 -16.22 0.48 -7.81
CA TRP A 4 -17.07 1.51 -8.37
C TRP A 4 -18.48 0.98 -8.65
N PHE A 5 -18.60 -0.25 -9.13
CA PHE A 5 -19.91 -0.84 -9.36
C PHE A 5 -20.72 -0.97 -8.07
N GLU A 6 -20.11 -1.44 -6.98
CA GLU A 6 -20.79 -1.55 -5.68
C GLU A 6 -21.16 -0.19 -5.08
N LEU A 7 -20.32 0.82 -5.30
CA LEU A 7 -20.57 2.17 -4.83
C LEU A 7 -21.72 2.82 -5.61
N MET A 8 -21.73 2.67 -6.94
CA MET A 8 -22.85 3.11 -7.80
C MET A 8 -24.16 2.40 -7.45
N LYS A 9 -24.13 1.07 -7.25
CA LYS A 9 -25.28 0.27 -6.83
C LYS A 9 -25.92 0.78 -5.54
N ARG A 10 -25.10 1.30 -4.61
CA ARG A 10 -25.58 1.86 -3.34
C ARG A 10 -26.30 3.19 -3.54
N HIS A 11 -25.68 4.13 -4.24
CA HIS A 11 -26.24 5.47 -4.48
C HIS A 11 -27.47 5.45 -5.39
N ALA A 12 -27.50 4.54 -6.36
CA ALA A 12 -28.61 4.41 -7.30
C ALA A 12 -29.71 3.45 -6.82
N ARG A 13 -29.61 2.86 -5.62
CA ARG A 13 -30.51 1.78 -5.14
C ARG A 13 -32.00 2.13 -5.27
N ASP A 14 -32.37 3.34 -4.89
CA ASP A 14 -33.78 3.77 -4.82
C ASP A 14 -34.31 4.27 -6.17
N ILE A 15 -33.42 4.57 -7.12
CA ILE A 15 -33.76 5.10 -8.44
C ILE A 15 -33.75 3.99 -9.48
N LEU A 16 -32.72 3.14 -9.43
CA LEU A 16 -32.45 2.10 -10.41
C LEU A 16 -31.72 0.92 -9.73
N PRO A 17 -32.42 0.05 -9.00
CA PRO A 17 -31.80 -1.08 -8.31
C PRO A 17 -31.17 -2.05 -9.32
N VAL A 18 -30.04 -2.66 -8.93
CA VAL A 18 -29.36 -3.73 -9.68
C VAL A 18 -30.20 -5.00 -9.66
N ARG A 19 -30.31 -5.68 -10.80
CA ARG A 19 -31.06 -6.94 -10.96
C ARG A 19 -30.18 -8.15 -10.63
N ASP A 20 -30.79 -9.25 -10.24
CA ASP A 20 -30.07 -10.50 -9.99
C ASP A 20 -29.34 -10.98 -11.25
N GLY A 21 -28.03 -11.23 -11.11
CA GLY A 21 -27.16 -11.66 -12.20
C GLY A 21 -26.77 -10.57 -13.20
N GLU A 22 -27.19 -9.32 -13.00
CA GLU A 22 -26.84 -8.20 -13.90
C GLU A 22 -25.34 -7.88 -13.83
N SER A 23 -24.68 -7.82 -14.99
CA SER A 23 -23.29 -7.41 -15.07
C SER A 23 -23.15 -5.89 -14.91
N PHE A 24 -21.92 -5.42 -14.66
CA PHE A 24 -21.68 -3.97 -14.58
C PHE A 24 -21.98 -3.25 -15.90
N ASP A 25 -21.66 -3.88 -17.03
CA ASP A 25 -21.92 -3.30 -18.35
C ASP A 25 -23.41 -3.18 -18.63
N ASP A 26 -24.19 -4.23 -18.33
CA ASP A 26 -25.65 -4.20 -18.46
C ASP A 26 -26.27 -3.10 -17.59
N TYR A 27 -25.79 -2.98 -16.35
CA TYR A 27 -26.25 -1.96 -15.42
C TYR A 27 -25.93 -0.54 -15.92
N ARG A 28 -24.72 -0.33 -16.44
CA ARG A 28 -24.27 0.96 -16.99
C ARG A 28 -25.10 1.36 -18.22
N GLU A 29 -25.38 0.41 -19.11
CA GLU A 29 -26.25 0.65 -20.26
C GLU A 29 -27.65 1.06 -19.80
N ARG A 30 -28.23 0.31 -18.86
CA ARG A 30 -29.56 0.62 -18.31
C ARG A 30 -29.61 1.96 -17.60
N MET A 31 -28.56 2.34 -16.85
CA MET A 31 -28.43 3.68 -16.27
C MET A 31 -28.43 4.77 -17.34
N THR A 32 -27.77 4.52 -18.47
CA THR A 32 -27.68 5.49 -19.58
C THR A 32 -29.05 5.69 -20.25
N GLN A 33 -29.82 4.61 -20.39
CA GLN A 33 -31.16 4.64 -20.98
C GLN A 33 -32.23 5.19 -20.01
N ALA A 34 -32.18 4.82 -18.73
CA ALA A 34 -33.22 5.12 -17.75
C ALA A 34 -33.07 6.50 -17.08
N LEU A 35 -31.85 7.03 -16.99
CA LEU A 35 -31.57 8.27 -16.27
C LEU A 35 -31.21 9.40 -17.25
N THR A 36 -31.57 10.62 -16.90
CA THR A 36 -31.09 11.81 -17.60
C THR A 36 -29.59 12.05 -17.34
N PRO A 37 -28.89 12.79 -18.21
CA PRO A 37 -27.50 13.18 -17.95
C PRO A 37 -27.29 13.85 -16.58
N SER A 38 -28.22 14.72 -16.16
CA SER A 38 -28.16 15.40 -14.86
C SER A 38 -28.27 14.44 -13.68
N GLN A 39 -29.20 13.47 -13.73
CA GLN A 39 -29.32 12.45 -12.68
C GLN A 39 -28.07 11.58 -12.58
N ARG A 40 -27.47 11.19 -13.71
CA ARG A 40 -26.20 10.43 -13.70
C ARG A 40 -25.05 11.25 -13.11
N ALA A 41 -24.97 12.55 -13.44
CA ALA A 41 -23.98 13.44 -12.88
C ALA A 41 -24.12 13.59 -11.36
N MET A 42 -25.35 13.69 -10.85
CA MET A 42 -25.62 13.72 -9.40
C MET A 42 -25.16 12.44 -8.71
N LEU A 43 -25.53 11.27 -9.25
CA LEU A 43 -25.09 9.98 -8.71
C LEU A 43 -23.56 9.84 -8.70
N ALA A 44 -22.90 10.25 -9.79
CA ALA A 44 -21.44 10.24 -9.87
C ALA A 44 -20.79 11.20 -8.84
N ALA A 45 -21.40 12.36 -8.60
CA ALA A 45 -20.90 13.33 -7.62
C ALA A 45 -21.03 12.81 -6.17
N GLU A 46 -22.16 12.19 -5.82
CA GLU A 46 -22.36 11.55 -4.52
C GLU A 46 -21.40 10.38 -4.32
N ALA A 47 -21.26 9.54 -5.35
CA ALA A 47 -20.34 8.43 -5.36
C ALA A 47 -18.88 8.89 -5.15
N TRP A 48 -18.49 9.96 -5.85
CA TRP A 48 -17.19 10.58 -5.69
C TRP A 48 -16.98 11.16 -4.29
N ALA A 49 -18.01 11.78 -3.71
CA ALA A 49 -17.94 12.32 -2.35
C ALA A 49 -17.72 11.21 -1.31
N GLU A 50 -18.42 10.08 -1.44
CA GLU A 50 -18.21 8.91 -0.58
C GLU A 50 -16.79 8.34 -0.75
N ALA A 51 -16.34 8.13 -1.99
CA ALA A 51 -15.00 7.63 -2.28
C ALA A 51 -13.91 8.55 -1.68
N ARG A 52 -14.08 9.88 -1.79
CA ARG A 52 -13.17 10.86 -1.18
C ARG A 52 -13.17 10.78 0.34
N GLN A 53 -14.33 10.57 0.97
CA GLN A 53 -14.42 10.42 2.41
C GLN A 53 -13.76 9.12 2.89
N ALA A 54 -13.96 8.01 2.18
CA ALA A 54 -13.28 6.75 2.43
C ALA A 54 -11.75 6.89 2.29
N TYR A 55 -11.28 7.58 1.24
CA TYR A 55 -9.86 7.87 1.05
C TYR A 55 -9.27 8.67 2.21
N LYS A 56 -9.91 9.78 2.62
CA LYS A 56 -9.48 10.58 3.79
C LYS A 56 -9.39 9.73 5.06
N SER A 57 -10.38 8.87 5.27
CA SER A 57 -10.43 7.97 6.42
C SER A 57 -9.31 6.94 6.35
N SER A 58 -9.00 6.42 5.17
CA SER A 58 -7.86 5.51 4.95
C SER A 58 -6.52 6.20 5.26
N VAL A 59 -6.29 7.42 4.75
CA VAL A 59 -5.08 8.20 5.04
C VAL A 59 -4.94 8.49 6.54
N ALA A 60 -6.04 8.83 7.22
CA ALA A 60 -6.04 9.07 8.66
C ALA A 60 -5.68 7.79 9.44
N ARG A 61 -6.30 6.65 9.10
CA ARG A 61 -5.97 5.34 9.70
C ARG A 61 -4.51 4.96 9.48
N ARG A 62 -3.99 5.13 8.25
CA ARG A 62 -2.59 4.88 7.91
C ARG A 62 -1.64 5.70 8.77
N ARG A 63 -1.92 7.00 8.93
CA ARG A 63 -1.11 7.89 9.77
C ARG A 63 -1.12 7.45 11.24
N LEU A 64 -2.28 7.11 11.78
CA LEU A 64 -2.41 6.64 13.16
C LEU A 64 -1.68 5.30 13.38
N TRP A 65 -1.84 4.36 12.45
CA TRP A 65 -1.17 3.06 12.50
C TRP A 65 0.35 3.21 12.46
N ILE A 66 0.89 4.00 11.53
CA ILE A 66 2.34 4.26 11.44
C ILE A 66 2.84 4.98 12.69
N ALA A 67 2.09 5.93 13.23
CA ALA A 67 2.47 6.61 14.47
C ALA A 67 2.54 5.64 15.65
N ALA A 68 1.54 4.76 15.79
CA ALA A 68 1.53 3.71 16.81
C ALA A 68 2.72 2.74 16.64
N ALA A 69 2.99 2.30 15.41
CA ALA A 69 4.11 1.43 15.10
C ALA A 69 5.46 2.06 15.47
N ARG A 70 5.65 3.36 15.21
CA ARG A 70 6.86 4.11 15.58
C ARG A 70 6.99 4.29 17.10
N LEU A 71 5.89 4.50 17.81
CA LEU A 71 5.91 4.60 19.27
C LEU A 71 6.30 3.28 19.93
N ALA A 72 5.89 2.15 19.34
CA ALA A 72 6.22 0.81 19.82
C ALA A 72 7.60 0.30 19.33
N PHE A 73 8.30 1.07 18.49
CA PHE A 73 9.54 0.62 17.89
C PHE A 73 10.72 0.75 18.87
N ASP A 74 11.28 -0.39 19.25
CA ASP A 74 12.54 -0.48 20.00
C ASP A 74 13.58 -1.23 19.16
N PRO A 75 14.53 -0.53 18.51
CA PRO A 75 15.57 -1.15 17.71
C PRO A 75 16.69 -1.79 18.56
N GLY A 76 16.63 -1.67 19.90
CA GLY A 76 17.69 -2.09 20.79
C GLY A 76 18.92 -1.16 20.77
N PRO A 77 20.08 -1.65 21.24
CA PRO A 77 21.33 -0.89 21.21
C PRO A 77 21.77 -0.60 19.78
N ARG A 78 22.38 0.58 19.58
CA ARG A 78 23.05 0.91 18.30
C ARG A 78 24.09 -0.15 17.96
N CYS A 79 24.26 -0.39 16.68
CA CYS A 79 25.31 -1.26 16.14
C CYS A 79 25.99 -0.55 14.96
N PRO A 80 27.18 -1.03 14.54
CA PRO A 80 27.78 -0.61 13.28
C PRO A 80 26.83 -0.82 12.08
N CYS A 81 27.04 -0.03 11.03
CA CYS A 81 26.24 -0.11 9.82
C CYS A 81 26.24 -1.54 9.25
N SER A 82 25.07 -2.12 8.98
CA SER A 82 24.93 -3.48 8.45
C SER A 82 25.41 -3.63 7.00
N VAL A 83 25.66 -2.52 6.29
CA VAL A 83 26.20 -2.53 4.92
C VAL A 83 27.73 -2.41 4.89
N CYS A 84 28.29 -1.39 5.55
CA CYS A 84 29.74 -1.13 5.49
C CYS A 84 30.53 -1.51 6.75
N GLY A 85 29.86 -1.89 7.83
CA GLY A 85 30.48 -2.23 9.11
C GLY A 85 31.06 -1.05 9.89
N GLN A 86 30.77 0.20 9.49
CA GLN A 86 31.35 1.41 10.08
C GLN A 86 30.32 2.24 10.88
N TYR A 87 30.83 3.20 11.66
CA TYR A 87 30.10 4.35 12.21
C TYR A 87 28.97 4.08 13.22
N GLU A 88 29.16 3.16 14.19
CA GLU A 88 28.16 2.83 15.23
C GLU A 88 27.54 4.06 15.93
N SER A 89 28.35 5.09 16.22
CA SER A 89 27.88 6.27 16.96
C SER A 89 26.84 7.11 16.20
N ILE A 90 26.78 7.00 14.87
CA ILE A 90 25.90 7.80 14.00
C ILE A 90 24.96 6.92 13.16
N THR A 91 24.84 5.62 13.47
CA THR A 91 23.85 4.79 12.79
C THR A 91 22.43 5.13 13.23
N GLU A 92 21.53 4.94 12.29
CA GLU A 92 20.08 5.11 12.45
C GLU A 92 19.41 3.76 12.18
N ALA A 93 18.39 3.45 12.98
CA ALA A 93 17.61 2.24 12.77
C ALA A 93 16.67 2.43 11.58
N HIS A 94 16.66 1.45 10.67
CA HIS A 94 15.82 1.44 9.48
C HIS A 94 14.98 0.17 9.46
N HIS A 95 13.64 0.31 9.35
CA HIS A 95 12.73 -0.83 9.16
C HIS A 95 13.07 -1.56 7.86
N ILE A 96 13.29 -2.88 7.94
CA ILE A 96 13.59 -3.68 6.74
C ILE A 96 12.40 -3.70 5.79
N TYR A 97 11.18 -3.80 6.35
CA TYR A 97 9.93 -3.68 5.60
C TYR A 97 9.27 -2.34 5.95
N PRO A 98 9.19 -1.35 5.04
CA PRO A 98 8.63 -0.05 5.34
C PRO A 98 7.21 -0.12 5.91
N LEU A 99 6.96 0.59 7.01
CA LEU A 99 5.66 0.63 7.71
C LEU A 99 4.50 1.04 6.78
N ALA A 100 4.78 1.94 5.85
CA ALA A 100 3.85 2.34 4.79
C ALA A 100 3.34 1.12 4.00
N LEU A 101 4.27 0.28 3.53
CA LEU A 101 3.96 -0.90 2.73
C LEU A 101 3.35 -2.03 3.56
N GLN A 102 3.67 -2.13 4.86
CA GLN A 102 3.00 -3.07 5.77
C GLN A 102 1.52 -2.74 5.93
N PHE A 103 1.20 -1.46 6.14
CA PHE A 103 -0.19 -1.00 6.23
C PHE A 103 -0.95 -1.28 4.93
N ASP A 104 -0.32 -0.93 3.80
CA ASP A 104 -0.94 -1.11 2.48
C ASP A 104 -1.13 -2.61 2.16
N ALA A 105 -0.25 -3.49 2.65
CA ALA A 105 -0.41 -4.96 2.57
C ALA A 105 -1.45 -5.55 3.53
N GLY A 106 -2.03 -4.74 4.43
CA GLY A 106 -3.05 -5.18 5.39
C GLY A 106 -2.49 -5.94 6.60
N GLU A 107 -1.23 -5.72 6.96
CA GLU A 107 -0.64 -6.34 8.15
C GLU A 107 -1.42 -5.94 9.41
N PRO A 108 -1.84 -6.92 10.25
CA PRO A 108 -2.62 -6.64 11.45
C PRO A 108 -1.78 -5.94 12.52
N GLU A 109 -0.49 -6.22 12.56
CA GLU A 109 0.48 -5.67 13.51
C GLU A 109 1.75 -5.24 12.77
N ALA A 110 2.46 -4.25 13.31
CA ALA A 110 3.70 -3.78 12.70
C ALA A 110 4.83 -4.79 12.89
N ILE A 111 5.45 -5.19 11.79
CA ILE A 111 6.68 -5.99 11.76
C ILE A 111 7.84 -5.04 12.08
N GLN A 112 8.40 -5.16 13.29
CA GLN A 112 9.44 -4.27 13.82
C GLN A 112 10.87 -4.68 13.45
N GLU A 113 11.05 -5.57 12.45
CA GLU A 113 12.37 -5.97 11.99
C GLU A 113 13.13 -4.76 11.41
N SER A 114 14.32 -4.52 11.93
CA SER A 114 15.15 -3.38 11.56
C SER A 114 16.62 -3.74 11.37
N CYS A 115 17.36 -2.84 10.74
CA CYS A 115 18.81 -2.87 10.68
C CYS A 115 19.40 -1.49 11.01
N TRP A 116 20.66 -1.46 11.42
CA TRP A 116 21.38 -0.21 11.68
C TRP A 116 22.12 0.23 10.43
N LEU A 117 21.88 1.44 9.96
CA LEU A 117 22.51 1.98 8.76
C LEU A 117 23.21 3.32 9.08
N CYS A 118 24.39 3.56 8.50
CA CYS A 118 24.98 4.90 8.54
C CYS A 118 24.15 5.85 7.65
N PRO A 119 24.23 7.18 7.83
CA PRO A 119 23.36 8.13 7.12
C PRO A 119 23.38 7.99 5.59
N THR A 120 24.55 7.70 5.01
CA THR A 120 24.70 7.44 3.57
C THR A 120 23.91 6.22 3.11
N HIS A 121 24.08 5.07 3.77
CA HIS A 121 23.38 3.85 3.38
C HIS A 121 21.89 3.90 3.76
N HIS A 122 21.52 4.63 4.80
CA HIS A 122 20.13 4.83 5.17
C HIS A 122 19.39 5.62 4.08
N ARG A 123 19.97 6.73 3.63
CA ARG A 123 19.42 7.50 2.51
C ARG A 123 19.35 6.67 1.23
N LEU A 124 20.42 5.97 0.88
CA LEU A 124 20.44 5.11 -0.31
C LEU A 124 19.35 4.03 -0.25
N MET A 125 19.08 3.46 0.93
CA MET A 125 17.98 2.49 1.07
C MET A 125 16.61 3.11 0.82
N HIS A 126 16.34 4.32 1.30
CA HIS A 126 15.10 5.03 0.96
C HIS A 126 15.00 5.28 -0.56
N GLU A 127 16.08 5.75 -1.19
CA GLU A 127 16.09 5.98 -2.65
C GLU A 127 15.85 4.69 -3.45
N ILE A 128 16.45 3.56 -3.02
CA ILE A 128 16.21 2.25 -3.65
C ILE A 128 14.75 1.81 -3.44
N ILE A 129 14.21 1.95 -2.23
CA ILE A 129 12.83 1.57 -1.92
C ILE A 129 11.86 2.42 -2.75
N GLU A 130 12.07 3.73 -2.82
CA GLU A 130 11.28 4.65 -3.64
C GLU A 130 11.35 4.27 -5.12
N ALA A 131 12.55 4.05 -5.67
CA ALA A 131 12.71 3.63 -7.06
C ALA A 131 12.03 2.29 -7.34
N LEU A 132 12.11 1.33 -6.42
CA LEU A 132 11.42 0.04 -6.56
C LEU A 132 9.90 0.19 -6.49
N ILE A 133 9.38 1.09 -5.66
CA ILE A 133 7.96 1.43 -5.62
C ILE A 133 7.55 2.10 -6.93
N GLU A 134 8.33 3.04 -7.47
CA GLU A 134 8.05 3.75 -8.73
C GLU A 134 8.12 2.84 -9.96
N ILE A 135 9.12 1.97 -10.07
CA ILE A 135 9.22 0.95 -11.13
C ILE A 135 7.99 0.03 -11.11
N ARG A 136 7.47 -0.24 -9.90
CA ARG A 136 6.34 -1.15 -9.68
C ARG A 136 4.99 -0.48 -9.85
N GLN A 137 4.90 0.81 -9.55
CA GLN A 137 3.75 1.66 -9.78
C GLN A 137 4.16 2.78 -10.75
N PRO A 138 4.53 2.45 -12.02
CA PRO A 138 4.83 3.50 -12.99
C PRO A 138 3.60 4.39 -13.04
N ARG A 139 3.74 5.70 -12.77
CA ARG A 139 2.62 6.65 -12.58
C ARG A 139 1.40 6.18 -13.36
N LEU A 140 0.49 5.50 -12.64
CA LEU A 140 -0.59 4.71 -13.25
C LEU A 140 -1.72 5.65 -13.68
N GLU A 141 -1.39 6.84 -14.17
CA GLU A 141 -2.33 7.80 -14.71
C GLU A 141 -3.13 7.12 -15.82
N GLY A 142 -4.44 6.96 -15.59
CA GLY A 142 -5.34 6.26 -16.50
C GLY A 142 -5.57 4.76 -16.25
N VAL A 143 -4.80 4.09 -15.38
CA VAL A 143 -5.02 2.67 -15.08
C VAL A 143 -6.09 2.51 -13.99
N PRO A 144 -7.15 1.69 -14.20
CA PRO A 144 -8.22 1.46 -13.22
C PRO A 144 -7.70 0.96 -11.87
N PHE A 145 -8.38 1.34 -10.78
CA PHE A 145 -7.93 1.08 -9.42
C PHE A 145 -7.78 -0.43 -9.13
N GLU A 146 -8.64 -1.26 -9.71
CA GLU A 146 -8.67 -2.71 -9.50
C GLU A 146 -7.45 -3.45 -10.09
N GLU A 147 -6.83 -2.87 -11.12
CA GLU A 147 -5.62 -3.42 -11.74
C GLU A 147 -4.37 -3.10 -10.92
N ARG A 148 -4.38 -1.97 -10.20
CA ARG A 148 -3.29 -1.57 -9.31
C ARG A 148 -3.16 -2.52 -8.12
N ASP A 149 -4.30 -2.91 -7.54
CA ASP A 149 -4.40 -3.77 -6.36
C ASP A 149 -3.88 -5.21 -6.61
N ARG A 150 -3.96 -5.68 -7.87
CA ARG A 150 -3.41 -7.00 -8.28
C ARG A 150 -1.90 -6.99 -8.39
N LEU A 151 -1.30 -5.86 -8.79
CA LEU A 151 0.15 -5.70 -8.89
C LEU A 151 0.80 -5.67 -7.50
N ASP A 152 0.04 -5.38 -6.44
CA ASP A 152 0.57 -5.13 -5.10
C ASP A 152 0.97 -6.39 -4.29
N LYS A 153 0.71 -7.60 -4.81
CA LYS A 153 1.10 -8.87 -4.14
C LYS A 153 2.54 -9.35 -4.42
N ILE A 154 3.23 -8.82 -5.43
CA ILE A 154 4.57 -9.29 -5.87
C ILE A 154 5.73 -8.70 -5.05
N GLY A 155 5.59 -7.49 -4.52
CA GLY A 155 6.63 -6.77 -3.76
C GLY A 155 6.77 -7.26 -2.32
N VAL A 156 5.68 -7.70 -1.70
CA VAL A 156 5.71 -8.49 -0.45
C VAL A 156 6.58 -9.73 -0.64
N ARG A 157 6.50 -10.36 -1.82
CA ARG A 157 7.34 -11.51 -2.21
C ARG A 157 8.82 -11.14 -2.33
N PHE A 158 9.15 -9.94 -2.81
CA PHE A 158 10.55 -9.49 -2.92
C PHE A 158 11.18 -9.18 -1.55
N VAL A 159 10.45 -8.52 -0.65
CA VAL A 159 10.91 -8.30 0.74
C VAL A 159 11.14 -9.66 1.43
N HIS A 160 10.25 -10.64 1.20
CA HIS A 160 10.47 -12.01 1.66
C HIS A 160 11.69 -12.69 1.03
N LEU A 161 11.95 -12.48 -0.27
CA LEU A 161 13.12 -13.04 -0.96
C LEU A 161 14.42 -12.40 -0.48
N TRP A 162 14.44 -11.07 -0.26
CA TRP A 162 15.58 -10.37 0.34
C TRP A 162 15.84 -10.88 1.76
N ARG A 163 14.79 -11.00 2.60
CA ARG A 163 14.90 -11.58 3.94
C ARG A 163 15.50 -12.99 3.90
N ARG A 164 15.09 -13.79 2.92
CA ARG A 164 15.60 -15.15 2.70
C ARG A 164 17.07 -15.17 2.28
N ALA A 165 17.48 -14.24 1.41
CA ALA A 165 18.87 -14.09 1.00
C ALA A 165 19.79 -13.69 2.18
N GLN A 166 19.36 -12.76 3.04
CA GLN A 166 20.13 -12.36 4.23
C GLN A 166 20.28 -13.49 5.26
N LEU A 167 19.25 -14.32 5.43
CA LEU A 167 19.31 -15.48 6.33
C LEU A 167 20.23 -16.59 5.80
N GLN A 168 20.30 -16.77 4.47
CA GLN A 168 21.20 -17.74 3.85
C GLN A 168 22.67 -17.33 3.95
N ASP A 169 22.98 -16.04 3.82
CA ASP A 169 24.36 -15.53 3.90
C ASP A 169 24.94 -15.65 5.34
N ARG A 170 24.10 -15.47 6.36
CA ARG A 170 24.47 -15.71 7.77
C ARG A 170 24.81 -17.17 8.10
N SER A 171 24.32 -18.12 7.30
CA SER A 171 24.67 -19.56 7.47
C SER A 171 26.09 -19.88 6.98
N LEU A 172 26.57 -19.13 5.99
CA LEU A 172 27.92 -19.27 5.44
C LEU A 172 28.98 -18.69 6.38
N LEU A 173 28.65 -17.59 7.09
CA LEU A 173 29.55 -16.97 8.06
C LEU A 173 29.72 -17.75 9.38
N LYS A 174 28.84 -18.71 9.69
CA LYS A 174 28.97 -19.58 10.88
C LYS A 174 29.82 -20.83 10.64
N SER A 175 30.31 -21.01 9.42
CA SER A 175 31.07 -22.20 8.98
C SER A 175 32.54 -21.89 8.71
N ALA A 176 33.00 -20.66 9.00
CA ALA A 176 34.38 -20.21 8.93
C ALA A 176 34.87 -19.82 10.34
#